data_AF-A0A523YFQ0-F1
#
_entry.id   AF-A0A523YFQ0-F1
#
_cell.length_a   1.000
_cell.length_b   1.000
_cell.length_c   1.000
_cell.angle_alpha   90.00
_cell.angle_beta   90.00
_cell.angle_gamma   90.00
#
_symmetry.space_group_name_H-M   'P 1'
#
loop_
_entity.id
_entity.type
_entity.pdbx_description
1 polymer ?
#
loop_
_entity_poly.entity_id
_entity_poly.type
_entity_poly.pdbx_seq_one_letter_code
_entity_poly.pdbx_strand_id
1 'polypeptide(L)'
;MGDIEFDEKSILKQLRGFHKSTSWISKNIIEMRAEFPDQYIAVYNRKVIDVDVDFDSLFNRLQSKYDMSQVTIEFIPSEEVVLVL
;
A
#
# COMPACT_ATOMS: atom_id res chain seq x y z
N MET A 1 -32.91 -6.94 1.38
CA MET A 1 -31.64 -7.11 2.11
C MET A 1 -30.97 -8.31 1.46
N GLY A 2 -30.08 -8.10 0.51
CA GLY A 2 -29.36 -9.20 -0.13
C GLY A 2 -28.22 -9.60 0.79
N ASP A 3 -28.17 -10.87 1.17
CA ASP A 3 -27.07 -11.41 1.95
C ASP A 3 -25.77 -11.14 1.19
N ILE A 4 -24.88 -10.34 1.80
CA ILE A 4 -23.51 -10.18 1.30
C ILE A 4 -22.86 -11.53 1.58
N GLU A 5 -22.89 -12.42 0.59
CA GLU A 5 -22.14 -13.66 0.60
C GLU A 5 -20.65 -13.28 0.62
N PHE A 6 -20.09 -13.17 1.82
CA PHE A 6 -18.67 -12.95 2.06
C PHE A 6 -17.92 -14.19 1.56
N ASP A 7 -17.53 -14.17 0.28
CA ASP A 7 -16.75 -15.25 -0.33
C ASP A 7 -15.39 -15.35 0.35
N GLU A 8 -15.18 -16.44 1.08
CA GLU A 8 -13.94 -16.81 1.76
C GLU A 8 -12.73 -16.70 0.82
N LYS A 9 -12.89 -17.05 -0.47
CA LYS A 9 -11.80 -16.93 -1.45
C LYS A 9 -11.41 -15.48 -1.71
N SER A 10 -12.36 -14.57 -1.75
CA SER A 10 -12.11 -13.13 -1.93
C SER A 10 -11.31 -12.56 -0.76
N ILE A 11 -11.69 -12.90 0.48
CA ILE A 11 -10.98 -12.50 1.71
C ILE A 11 -9.55 -13.06 1.69
N LEU A 12 -9.38 -14.35 1.40
CA LEU A 12 -8.07 -14.99 1.33
C LEU A 12 -7.17 -14.41 0.23
N LYS A 13 -7.76 -13.93 -0.87
CA LYS A 13 -7.03 -13.26 -1.95
C LYS A 13 -6.54 -11.88 -1.50
N GLN A 14 -7.39 -11.10 -0.83
CA GLN A 14 -7.05 -9.80 -0.28
C GLN A 14 -5.96 -9.90 0.79
N LEU A 15 -6.09 -10.84 1.75
CA LEU A 15 -5.08 -11.10 2.78
C LEU A 15 -3.73 -11.50 2.18
N ARG A 16 -3.72 -12.35 1.15
CA ARG A 16 -2.49 -12.72 0.44
C ARG A 16 -1.87 -11.55 -0.31
N GLY A 17 -2.68 -10.66 -0.89
CA GLY A 17 -2.20 -9.42 -1.51
C GLY A 17 -1.53 -8.52 -0.48
N PHE A 18 -2.23 -8.26 0.62
CA PHE A 18 -1.74 -7.45 1.74
C PHE A 18 -0.41 -7.98 2.30
N HIS A 19 -0.32 -9.28 2.61
CA HIS A 19 0.90 -9.88 3.14
C HIS A 19 2.08 -9.78 2.15
N LYS A 20 1.81 -9.91 0.84
CA LYS A 20 2.85 -9.79 -0.19
C LYS A 20 3.35 -8.35 -0.34
N SER A 21 2.44 -7.37 -0.36
CA SER A 21 2.81 -5.96 -0.42
C SER A 21 3.59 -5.55 0.82
N THR A 22 3.10 -5.87 2.00
CA THR A 22 3.76 -5.57 3.28
C THR A 22 5.14 -6.21 3.34
N SER A 23 5.27 -7.49 2.99
CA SER A 23 6.57 -8.18 2.98
C SER A 23 7.56 -7.57 1.98
N TRP A 24 7.08 -7.06 0.84
CA TRP A 24 7.94 -6.37 -0.11
C TRP A 24 8.39 -5.01 0.42
N ILE A 25 7.49 -4.22 1.02
CA ILE A 25 7.83 -2.94 1.64
C ILE A 25 8.84 -3.14 2.77
N SER A 26 8.59 -4.06 3.70
CA SER A 26 9.52 -4.34 4.81
C SER A 26 10.92 -4.75 4.34
N LYS A 27 11.02 -5.47 3.21
CA LYS A 27 12.32 -5.85 2.64
C LYS A 27 13.07 -4.70 1.97
N ASN A 28 12.35 -3.70 1.44
CA ASN A 28 12.93 -2.58 0.71
C ASN A 28 12.88 -1.26 1.52
N ILE A 29 12.49 -1.30 2.79
CA ILE A 29 12.20 -0.11 3.60
C ILE A 29 13.42 0.82 3.75
N ILE A 30 14.63 0.27 3.74
CA ILE A 30 15.88 1.05 3.84
C ILE A 30 16.09 1.86 2.55
N GLU A 31 15.92 1.22 1.39
CA GLU A 31 16.04 1.88 0.09
C GLU A 31 14.93 2.92 -0.11
N MET A 32 13.70 2.57 0.27
CA MET A 32 12.55 3.47 0.21
C MET A 32 12.72 4.69 1.10
N ARG A 33 13.34 4.55 2.28
CA ARG A 33 13.66 5.69 3.15
C ARG A 33 14.68 6.63 2.53
N ALA A 34 15.65 6.09 1.81
CA ALA A 34 16.64 6.91 1.11
C ALA A 34 16.02 7.67 -0.08
N GLU A 35 15.05 7.06 -0.77
CA GLU A 35 14.45 7.60 -2.00
C GLU A 35 13.20 8.47 -1.75
N PHE A 36 12.37 8.11 -0.77
CA PHE A 36 11.07 8.73 -0.48
C PHE A 36 10.89 9.03 1.03
N PRO A 37 11.76 9.83 1.65
CA PRO A 37 11.60 10.19 3.06
C PRO A 37 10.35 11.04 3.28
N ASP A 38 9.61 10.73 4.35
CA ASP A 38 8.40 11.42 4.81
C ASP A 38 7.32 11.57 3.74
N GLN A 39 7.17 10.52 2.93
CA GLN A 39 6.23 10.47 1.82
C GLN A 39 5.36 9.22 1.87
N TYR A 40 4.13 9.36 1.38
CA TYR A 40 3.29 8.25 0.98
C TYR A 40 3.76 7.70 -0.36
N ILE A 41 3.96 6.39 -0.42
CA ILE A 41 4.25 5.67 -1.65
C ILE A 41 3.04 4.85 -2.07
N ALA A 42 2.74 4.81 -3.36
CA ALA A 42 1.75 3.92 -3.92
C ALA A 42 2.43 2.78 -4.66
N VAL A 43 2.11 1.55 -4.27
CA VAL A 43 2.69 0.33 -4.81
C VAL A 43 1.62 -0.48 -5.51
N TYR A 44 1.90 -0.86 -6.75
CA TYR A 44 1.07 -1.76 -7.54
C TYR A 44 1.97 -2.83 -8.18
N ASN A 45 1.61 -4.11 -8.06
CA ASN A 45 2.41 -5.23 -8.59
C ASN A 45 3.90 -5.20 -8.19
N ARG A 46 4.20 -4.79 -6.94
CA ARG A 46 5.58 -4.66 -6.40
C ARG A 46 6.44 -3.59 -7.11
N LYS A 47 5.79 -2.54 -7.60
CA LYS A 47 6.46 -1.37 -8.17
C LYS A 47 5.82 -0.10 -7.62
N VAL A 48 6.66 0.87 -7.26
CA VAL A 48 6.20 2.23 -6.93
C VAL A 48 5.64 2.86 -8.21
N ILE A 49 4.39 3.31 -8.16
CA ILE A 49 3.68 3.90 -9.31
C ILE A 49 3.43 5.40 -9.16
N ASP A 50 3.38 5.91 -7.93
CA ASP A 50 3.24 7.33 -7.61
C ASP A 50 3.68 7.55 -6.15
N VAL A 51 4.04 8.78 -5.81
CA VAL A 51 4.43 9.21 -4.45
C VAL A 51 3.89 10.61 -4.16
N ASP A 52 3.63 10.90 -2.89
CA ASP A 52 3.25 12.25 -2.46
C ASP A 52 3.52 12.44 -0.96
N VAL A 53 3.66 13.69 -0.52
CA VAL A 53 3.69 14.03 0.91
C VAL A 53 2.29 14.01 1.53
N ASP A 54 1.25 14.22 0.72
CA ASP A 54 -0.14 14.28 1.14
C ASP A 54 -0.93 13.05 0.66
N PHE A 55 -1.54 12.33 1.61
CA PHE A 55 -2.29 11.11 1.32
C PHE A 55 -3.48 11.36 0.40
N ASP A 56 -4.27 12.40 0.66
CA ASP A 56 -5.49 12.68 -0.10
C ASP A 56 -5.17 13.05 -1.54
N SER A 57 -4.11 13.82 -1.76
CA SER A 57 -3.61 14.19 -3.09
C SER A 57 -3.16 12.95 -3.87
N LEU A 58 -2.43 12.04 -3.23
CA LEU A 58 -2.01 10.77 -3.84
C LEU A 58 -3.22 9.90 -4.18
N PHE A 59 -4.13 9.70 -3.22
CA PHE A 59 -5.32 8.87 -3.37
C PHE A 59 -6.21 9.37 -4.51
N ASN A 60 -6.45 10.69 -4.57
CA ASN A 60 -7.28 11.31 -5.61
C ASN A 60 -6.71 11.11 -7.02
N ARG A 61 -5.38 11.09 -7.19
CA ARG A 61 -4.75 10.77 -8.47
C ARG A 61 -4.92 9.29 -8.83
N LEU A 62 -4.78 8.40 -7.86
CA LEU A 62 -4.79 6.96 -8.06
C LEU A 62 -6.19 6.41 -8.33
N GLN A 63 -7.22 6.88 -7.61
CA GLN A 63 -8.59 6.39 -7.77
C GLN A 63 -9.15 6.60 -9.18
N SER A 64 -8.61 7.57 -9.92
CA SER A 64 -9.00 7.83 -11.31
C SER A 64 -8.36 6.89 -12.33
N LYS A 65 -7.31 6.16 -11.94
CA LYS A 65 -6.44 5.39 -12.85
C LYS A 65 -6.32 3.91 -12.49
N TYR A 66 -6.57 3.53 -11.24
CA TYR A 66 -6.33 2.20 -10.72
C TYR A 66 -7.53 1.67 -9.92
N ASP A 67 -7.68 0.35 -9.92
CA ASP A 67 -8.50 -0.34 -8.93
C ASP A 67 -7.79 -0.27 -7.57
N MET A 68 -8.30 0.56 -6.67
CA MET A 68 -7.71 0.80 -5.36
C MET A 68 -7.65 -0.46 -4.49
N SER A 69 -8.42 -1.52 -4.78
CA SER A 69 -8.29 -2.81 -4.08
C SER A 69 -6.97 -3.53 -4.35
N GLN A 70 -6.25 -3.14 -5.41
CA GLN A 70 -4.96 -3.72 -5.82
C GLN A 70 -3.77 -2.82 -5.50
N VAL A 71 -4.00 -1.60 -5.04
CA VAL A 71 -2.95 -0.61 -4.74
C VAL A 71 -2.73 -0.56 -3.23
N THR A 72 -1.47 -0.62 -2.82
CA THR A 72 -1.07 -0.41 -1.42
C THR A 72 -0.47 0.98 -1.29
N ILE A 73 -1.01 1.81 -0.41
CA ILE A 73 -0.43 3.10 -0.05
C ILE A 73 0.19 2.96 1.34
N GLU A 74 1.46 3.29 1.48
CA GLU A 74 2.21 3.20 2.74
C GLU A 74 2.95 4.51 2.99
N PHE A 75 2.95 4.99 4.23
CA PHE A 75 3.80 6.10 4.65
C PHE A 75 5.21 5.62 4.95
N ILE A 76 6.21 6.29 4.38
CA ILE A 76 7.63 6.02 4.59
C ILE A 76 8.19 7.07 5.53
N PRO A 77 8.31 6.79 6.84
CA PRO A 77 8.90 7.72 7.79
C PRO A 77 10.39 7.88 7.48
N SER A 78 10.93 9.09 7.60
CA SER A 78 12.38 9.33 7.43
C SER A 78 13.23 8.66 8.52
N GLU A 79 12.67 8.46 9.71
CA GLU A 79 13.34 7.82 10.85
C GLU A 79 12.95 6.33 11.02
N GLU A 80 13.78 5.56 11.73
CA GLU A 80 13.40 4.19 12.12
C GLU A 80 12.23 4.21 13.10
N VAL A 81 11.05 3.88 12.61
CA VAL A 81 9.87 3.63 13.46
C VAL A 81 9.69 2.13 13.56
N VAL A 82 9.86 1.60 14.78
CA VAL A 82 9.53 0.20 15.07
C VAL A 82 8.01 0.09 15.15
N LEU A 83 7.39 -0.48 14.11
CA LEU A 83 5.97 -0.82 14.14
C LEU A 83 5.79 -2.09 14.98
N VAL A 84 5.12 -1.96 16.13
CA VAL A 84 4.67 -3.11 16.94
C VAL A 84 3.23 -3.42 16.51
N LEU A 85 3.03 -4.58 15.88
CA LEU A 85 1.74 -5.11 15.42
C LEU A 85 1.14 -6.07 16.45
#